data_AF-A0A7S3EE27-F1
#
_entry.id   AF-A0A7S3EE27-F1
#
_cell.length_a   1.000
_cell.length_b   1.000
_cell.length_c   1.000
_cell.angle_alpha   90.00
_cell.angle_beta   90.00
_cell.angle_gamma   90.00
#
_symmetry.space_group_name_H-M   'P 1'
#
loop_
_entity.id
_entity.type
_entity.pdbx_description
1 polymer ?
#
loop_
_entity_poly.entity_id
_entity_poly.type
_entity_poly.pdbx_seq_one_letter_code
_entity_poly.pdbx_strand_id
1 'polypeptide(L)'
;MLDERIIRSVDALVRPESSLKYVSSGSSIVAELVRANVAENEADAREIAGILVQLKALTGDSTHFKESASYRIPGKAKNAGLNSWFESYPGQVRDVKTFTQEFNRSVVPVMKAVLYRGGYNVHYHKLRSVPEWWKVLDLLAELRDMHDIGSLEDGPKRAFFFNLLNVMIFHSRTIYKAPDGLRSRGQYFSRIMYTIGGQSYNYIDLEHGVLRRKFVHSENPETSSLMVKTVDPRMHFALNCGAQSCPIIRPYTAEGLEEELEVATREYLQKFTTVRAEKCEIKLPRLLKWFKPDFESVVEKDPDNGLPKHAHLALSYLSKGQQLDAGQCISMGKRIRVKYRKYDWGDNSVPDSRKEVSLMYAYDLSFYLSR
;
A
#
# COMPACT_ATOMS: atom_id res chain seq x y z
N MET A 1 -18.15 -12.14 -4.77
CA MET A 1 -17.84 -11.23 -3.64
C MET A 1 -18.36 -11.89 -2.40
N LEU A 2 -17.56 -11.91 -1.34
CA LEU A 2 -18.08 -12.25 -0.03
C LEU A 2 -19.10 -11.18 0.39
N ASP A 3 -20.08 -11.57 1.20
CA ASP A 3 -20.91 -10.58 1.89
C ASP A 3 -20.00 -9.68 2.73
N GLU A 4 -20.08 -8.36 2.52
CA GLU A 4 -19.29 -7.34 3.23
C GLU A 4 -19.35 -7.53 4.75
N ARG A 5 -20.49 -8.01 5.26
CA ARG A 5 -20.71 -8.29 6.68
C ARG A 5 -19.72 -9.32 7.23
N ILE A 6 -19.24 -10.26 6.43
CA ILE A 6 -18.26 -11.26 6.88
C ILE A 6 -16.90 -10.61 7.11
N ILE A 7 -16.40 -9.77 6.21
CA ILE A 7 -15.12 -9.06 6.43
C ILE A 7 -15.24 -8.07 7.59
N ARG A 8 -16.36 -7.36 7.65
CA ARG A 8 -16.66 -6.44 8.77
C ARG A 8 -16.75 -7.17 10.10
N SER A 9 -17.25 -8.40 10.13
CA SER A 9 -17.31 -9.20 11.35
C SER A 9 -15.93 -9.54 11.87
N VAL A 10 -14.98 -9.90 11.00
CA VAL A 10 -13.59 -10.15 11.41
C VAL A 10 -12.96 -8.90 12.02
N ASP A 11 -13.12 -7.72 11.39
CA ASP A 11 -12.64 -6.45 11.96
C ASP A 11 -13.36 -6.07 13.28
N ALA A 12 -14.67 -6.29 13.38
CA ALA A 12 -15.44 -5.99 14.59
C ALA A 12 -15.01 -6.82 15.80
N LEU A 13 -14.65 -8.09 15.58
CA LEU A 13 -14.29 -9.00 16.66
C LEU A 13 -12.88 -8.72 17.22
N VAL A 14 -11.99 -8.10 16.43
CA VAL A 14 -10.59 -7.85 16.78
C VAL A 14 -10.25 -6.40 17.14
N ARG A 15 -11.19 -5.47 16.94
CA ARG A 15 -10.94 -4.04 17.19
C ARG A 15 -10.70 -3.76 18.68
N PRO A 16 -9.94 -2.71 19.04
CA PRO A 16 -9.66 -2.36 20.44
C PRO A 16 -10.92 -2.10 21.28
N GLU A 17 -12.00 -1.64 20.65
CA GLU A 17 -13.29 -1.40 21.28
C GLU A 17 -14.07 -2.68 21.56
N SER A 18 -13.62 -3.83 21.04
CA SER A 18 -14.22 -5.15 21.28
C SER A 18 -14.10 -5.51 22.77
N SER A 19 -15.17 -6.04 23.32
CA SER A 19 -15.17 -6.54 24.70
C SER A 19 -14.62 -7.97 24.82
N LEU A 20 -14.31 -8.59 23.68
CA LEU A 20 -13.89 -9.98 23.60
C LEU A 20 -12.48 -10.20 24.14
N LYS A 21 -12.32 -11.31 24.86
CA LYS A 21 -11.02 -11.84 25.27
C LYS A 21 -10.47 -12.74 24.17
N TYR A 22 -9.18 -13.09 24.27
CA TYR A 22 -8.51 -13.99 23.32
C TYR A 22 -9.28 -15.30 23.08
N VAL A 23 -9.85 -15.86 24.14
CA VAL A 23 -10.86 -16.93 24.08
C VAL A 23 -12.16 -16.35 24.62
N SER A 24 -13.23 -16.44 23.83
CA SER A 24 -14.56 -15.91 24.16
C SER A 24 -15.64 -16.96 23.90
N SER A 25 -16.72 -16.91 24.69
CA SER A 25 -17.89 -17.77 24.46
C SER A 25 -18.60 -17.40 23.15
N GLY A 26 -19.29 -18.36 22.53
CA GLY A 26 -20.12 -18.08 21.36
C GLY A 26 -21.19 -17.03 21.64
N SER A 27 -21.83 -17.05 22.82
CA SER A 27 -22.78 -15.99 23.21
C SER A 27 -22.14 -14.60 23.25
N SER A 28 -20.91 -14.48 23.75
CA SER A 28 -20.18 -13.21 23.73
C SER A 28 -19.89 -12.72 22.31
N ILE A 29 -19.57 -13.64 21.39
CA ILE A 29 -19.35 -13.32 19.98
C ILE A 29 -20.62 -12.81 19.32
N VAL A 30 -21.76 -13.49 19.54
CA VAL A 30 -23.07 -13.05 19.04
C VAL A 30 -23.39 -11.64 19.53
N ALA A 31 -23.25 -11.40 20.84
CA ALA A 31 -23.49 -10.09 21.44
C ALA A 31 -22.58 -9.01 20.84
N GLU A 32 -21.30 -9.30 20.61
CA GLU A 32 -20.35 -8.36 20.01
C GLU A 32 -20.69 -8.04 18.55
N LEU A 33 -21.10 -9.03 17.74
CA LEU A 33 -21.49 -8.82 16.34
C LEU A 33 -22.72 -7.90 16.20
N VAL A 34 -23.70 -8.06 17.09
CA VAL A 34 -24.87 -7.16 17.17
C VAL A 34 -24.44 -5.78 17.66
N ARG A 35 -23.67 -5.71 18.75
CA ARG A 35 -23.17 -4.44 19.32
C ARG A 35 -22.34 -3.64 18.33
N ALA A 36 -21.60 -4.31 17.45
CA ALA A 36 -20.79 -3.71 16.41
C ALA A 36 -21.59 -3.21 15.20
N ASN A 37 -22.91 -3.42 15.17
CA ASN A 37 -23.77 -3.17 14.01
C ASN A 37 -23.26 -3.87 12.74
N VAL A 38 -22.73 -5.09 12.90
CA VAL A 38 -22.38 -5.97 11.78
C VAL A 38 -23.53 -6.93 11.49
N ALA A 39 -24.17 -7.45 12.55
CA ALA A 39 -25.38 -8.24 12.46
C ALA A 39 -26.61 -7.40 12.81
N GLU A 40 -27.72 -7.61 12.11
CA GLU A 40 -28.98 -6.89 12.35
C GLU A 40 -29.66 -7.31 13.66
N ASN A 41 -29.50 -8.59 14.02
CA ASN A 41 -30.08 -9.20 15.22
C ASN A 41 -29.26 -10.45 15.61
N GLU A 42 -29.63 -11.10 16.71
CA GLU A 42 -28.90 -12.29 17.18
C GLU A 42 -28.98 -13.49 16.23
N ALA A 43 -30.08 -13.65 15.47
CA ALA A 43 -30.19 -14.77 14.53
C ALA A 43 -29.20 -14.59 13.36
N ASP A 44 -29.13 -13.38 12.80
CA ASP A 44 -28.13 -12.99 11.80
C ASP A 44 -26.70 -13.12 12.35
N ALA A 45 -26.47 -12.72 13.60
CA ALA A 45 -25.16 -12.88 14.25
C ALA A 45 -24.72 -14.35 14.40
N ARG A 46 -25.65 -15.27 14.68
CA ARG A 46 -25.36 -16.71 14.73
C ARG A 46 -25.01 -17.27 13.35
N GLU A 47 -25.68 -16.81 12.30
CA GLU A 47 -25.37 -17.19 10.92
C GLU A 47 -23.96 -16.72 10.53
N ILE A 48 -23.65 -15.44 10.76
CA ILE A 48 -22.31 -14.87 10.52
C ILE A 48 -21.25 -15.65 11.31
N ALA A 49 -21.47 -15.90 12.60
CA ALA A 49 -20.52 -16.66 13.41
C ALA A 49 -20.35 -18.12 12.93
N GLY A 50 -21.43 -18.75 12.43
CA GLY A 50 -21.39 -20.03 11.74
C GLY A 50 -20.48 -20.02 10.52
N ILE A 51 -20.62 -19.03 9.65
CA ILE A 51 -19.78 -18.83 8.48
C ILE A 51 -18.32 -18.63 8.92
N LEU A 52 -18.05 -17.81 9.93
CA LEU A 52 -16.69 -17.58 10.42
C LEU A 52 -16.01 -18.85 10.94
N VAL A 53 -16.76 -19.76 11.58
CA VAL A 53 -16.23 -21.08 11.99
C VAL A 53 -15.90 -21.94 10.77
N GLN A 54 -16.77 -21.98 9.77
CA GLN A 54 -16.52 -22.73 8.53
C GLN A 54 -15.30 -22.21 7.77
N LEU A 55 -15.11 -20.89 7.74
CA LEU A 55 -13.96 -20.23 7.12
C LEU A 55 -12.68 -20.28 7.97
N LYS A 56 -12.74 -20.92 9.15
CA LYS A 56 -11.69 -20.94 10.18
C LYS A 56 -11.22 -19.56 10.63
N ALA A 57 -12.02 -18.51 10.41
CA ALA A 57 -11.80 -17.18 11.00
C ALA A 57 -12.13 -17.17 12.50
N LEU A 58 -12.98 -18.09 12.95
CA LEU A 58 -13.14 -18.50 14.35
C LEU A 58 -12.75 -19.97 14.49
N THR A 59 -11.92 -20.27 15.49
CA THR A 59 -11.53 -21.66 15.82
C THR A 59 -11.97 -21.99 17.22
N GLY A 60 -12.58 -23.16 17.41
CA GLY A 60 -13.05 -23.66 18.69
C GLY A 60 -13.16 -25.17 18.66
N ASP A 61 -13.67 -25.74 19.75
CA ASP A 61 -13.73 -27.21 19.93
C ASP A 61 -14.80 -27.88 19.05
N SER A 62 -15.60 -27.10 18.32
CA SER A 62 -16.69 -27.58 17.47
C SER A 62 -16.53 -27.10 16.03
N THR A 63 -16.88 -27.98 15.09
CA THR A 63 -16.93 -27.70 13.64
C THR A 63 -18.13 -26.86 13.23
N HIS A 64 -19.10 -26.68 14.13
CA HIS A 64 -20.28 -25.86 13.94
C HIS A 64 -20.36 -24.82 15.06
N PHE A 65 -20.94 -23.66 14.76
CA PHE A 65 -21.09 -22.62 15.76
C PHE A 65 -22.11 -23.01 16.84
N LYS A 66 -21.73 -22.86 18.10
CA LYS A 66 -22.54 -23.10 19.30
C LYS A 66 -22.26 -22.01 20.31
N GLU A 67 -23.31 -21.34 20.78
CA GLU A 67 -23.16 -20.28 21.78
C GLU A 67 -22.49 -20.71 23.08
N SER A 68 -22.72 -21.95 23.49
CA SER A 68 -22.12 -22.55 24.70
C SER A 68 -20.64 -22.94 24.55
N ALA A 69 -20.10 -22.94 23.33
CA ALA A 69 -18.71 -23.31 23.07
C ALA A 69 -17.78 -22.10 23.18
N SER A 70 -16.49 -22.37 23.36
CA SER A 70 -15.45 -21.35 23.37
C SER A 70 -14.78 -21.26 22.01
N TYR A 71 -14.53 -20.04 21.56
CA TYR A 71 -13.86 -19.75 20.30
C TYR A 71 -12.72 -18.77 20.52
N ARG A 72 -11.73 -18.83 19.63
CA ARG A 72 -10.67 -17.85 19.50
C ARG A 72 -10.51 -17.46 18.05
N ILE A 73 -10.06 -16.24 17.83
CA ILE A 73 -9.62 -15.77 16.53
C ILE A 73 -8.19 -16.26 16.35
N PRO A 74 -7.87 -17.00 15.27
CA PRO A 74 -6.52 -17.50 15.06
C PRO A 74 -5.52 -16.36 15.03
N GLY A 75 -4.44 -16.51 15.79
CA GLY A 75 -3.30 -15.63 15.67
C GLY A 75 -2.69 -15.72 14.27
N LYS A 76 -2.22 -14.60 13.76
CA LYS A 76 -1.57 -14.52 12.46
C LYS A 76 -0.15 -15.10 12.55
N ALA A 77 0.21 -16.03 11.65
CA ALA A 77 1.59 -16.49 11.53
C ALA A 77 2.52 -15.29 11.25
N LYS A 78 3.78 -15.34 11.73
CA LYS A 78 4.75 -14.24 11.63
C LYS A 78 4.90 -13.68 10.20
N ASN A 79 4.68 -14.52 9.18
CA ASN A 79 4.85 -14.18 7.77
C ASN A 79 3.54 -14.16 6.98
N ALA A 80 2.37 -14.19 7.63
CA ALA A 80 1.11 -14.20 6.89
C ALA A 80 0.79 -12.82 6.30
N GLY A 81 0.17 -12.80 5.12
CA GLY A 81 -0.28 -11.61 4.42
C GLY A 81 -1.41 -10.89 5.15
N LEU A 82 -1.47 -9.55 5.07
CA LEU A 82 -2.56 -8.74 5.64
C LEU A 82 -3.94 -9.15 5.11
N ASN A 83 -3.97 -9.82 3.95
CA ASN A 83 -5.16 -10.34 3.29
C ASN A 83 -5.44 -11.83 3.57
N SER A 84 -4.80 -12.43 4.59
CA SER A 84 -4.98 -13.84 4.95
C SER A 84 -5.91 -14.00 6.17
N TRP A 85 -7.09 -13.38 6.13
CA TRP A 85 -8.10 -13.52 7.20
C TRP A 85 -8.74 -14.91 7.22
N PHE A 86 -8.77 -15.56 6.05
CA PHE A 86 -9.30 -16.89 5.84
C PHE A 86 -8.18 -17.83 5.39
N GLU A 87 -8.35 -19.13 5.65
CA GLU A 87 -7.42 -20.15 5.14
C GLU A 87 -7.49 -20.28 3.61
N SER A 88 -8.65 -20.01 3.01
CA SER A 88 -8.86 -19.88 1.57
C SER A 88 -9.93 -18.84 1.30
N TYR A 89 -9.90 -18.21 0.14
CA TYR A 89 -10.94 -17.30 -0.28
C TYR A 89 -12.27 -18.07 -0.39
N PRO A 90 -13.33 -17.64 0.32
CA PRO A 90 -14.61 -18.35 0.32
C PRO A 90 -15.40 -18.24 -0.99
N GLY A 91 -15.07 -17.25 -1.83
CA GLY A 91 -15.77 -17.00 -3.09
C GLY A 91 -15.13 -17.72 -4.27
N GLN A 92 -15.79 -17.62 -5.43
CA GLN A 92 -15.18 -18.00 -6.69
C GLN A 92 -14.12 -16.96 -7.07
N VAL A 93 -12.89 -17.41 -7.29
CA VAL A 93 -11.79 -16.60 -7.84
C VAL A 93 -12.13 -16.23 -9.29
N ARG A 94 -12.13 -14.92 -9.59
CA ARG A 94 -12.41 -14.40 -10.93
C ARG A 94 -11.22 -14.60 -11.87
N ASP A 95 -11.46 -14.39 -13.16
CA ASP A 95 -10.36 -14.19 -14.09
C ASP A 95 -9.58 -12.91 -13.75
N VAL A 96 -8.27 -12.95 -14.01
CA VAL A 96 -7.33 -11.87 -13.67
C VAL A 96 -7.73 -10.50 -14.23
N LYS A 97 -8.38 -10.47 -15.40
CA LYS A 97 -8.72 -9.22 -16.10
C LYS A 97 -9.91 -8.55 -15.42
N THR A 98 -10.97 -9.30 -15.16
CA THR A 98 -12.13 -8.82 -14.40
C THR A 98 -11.73 -8.40 -13.00
N PHE A 99 -10.89 -9.20 -12.32
CA PHE A 99 -10.39 -8.89 -10.99
C PHE A 99 -9.63 -7.56 -10.95
N THR A 100 -8.64 -7.36 -11.82
CA THR A 100 -7.81 -6.16 -11.82
C THR A 100 -8.60 -4.90 -12.16
N GLN A 101 -9.56 -4.99 -13.10
CA GLN A 101 -10.48 -3.90 -13.40
C GLN A 101 -11.34 -3.53 -12.18
N GLU A 102 -11.91 -4.53 -11.50
CA GLU A 102 -12.73 -4.30 -10.32
C GLU A 102 -11.93 -3.75 -9.14
N PHE A 103 -10.71 -4.25 -8.93
CA PHE A 103 -9.77 -3.74 -7.92
C PHE A 103 -9.43 -2.28 -8.17
N ASN A 104 -8.94 -1.93 -9.36
CA ASN A 104 -8.56 -0.57 -9.70
C ASN A 104 -9.75 0.40 -9.58
N ARG A 105 -10.93 -0.01 -10.05
CA ARG A 105 -12.18 0.77 -9.90
C ARG A 105 -12.55 1.02 -8.45
N SER A 106 -12.38 0.01 -7.58
CA SER A 106 -12.76 0.10 -6.16
C SER A 106 -11.77 0.94 -5.33
N VAL A 107 -10.51 1.04 -5.77
CA VAL A 107 -9.48 1.85 -5.09
C VAL A 107 -9.69 3.36 -5.26
N VAL A 108 -10.23 3.80 -6.40
CA VAL A 108 -10.47 5.23 -6.70
C VAL A 108 -11.34 5.93 -5.63
N PRO A 109 -12.57 5.46 -5.29
CA PRO A 109 -13.39 6.10 -4.28
C PRO A 109 -12.75 6.07 -2.88
N VAL A 110 -12.03 4.99 -2.54
CA VAL A 110 -11.25 4.92 -1.29
C VAL A 110 -10.24 6.06 -1.21
N MET A 111 -9.41 6.22 -2.24
CA MET A 111 -8.42 7.30 -2.29
C MET A 111 -9.09 8.67 -2.21
N LYS A 112 -10.17 8.91 -2.98
CA LYS A 112 -10.91 10.18 -2.94
C LYS A 112 -11.44 10.52 -1.55
N ALA A 113 -11.89 9.53 -0.80
CA ALA A 113 -12.49 9.73 0.52
C ALA A 113 -11.45 10.05 1.61
N VAL A 114 -10.22 9.53 1.50
CA VAL A 114 -9.20 9.65 2.56
C VAL A 114 -8.14 10.70 2.28
N LEU A 115 -7.96 11.14 1.03
CA LEU A 115 -6.94 12.12 0.68
C LEU A 115 -7.34 13.54 1.11
N TYR A 116 -6.43 14.22 1.79
CA TYR A 116 -6.59 15.60 2.25
C TYR A 116 -5.81 16.58 1.38
N ARG A 117 -6.39 17.77 1.16
CA ARG A 117 -5.85 18.95 0.44
C ARG A 117 -4.52 18.71 -0.31
N GLY A 118 -4.63 18.43 -1.61
CA GLY A 118 -3.47 18.21 -2.49
C GLY A 118 -2.89 16.80 -2.44
N GLY A 119 -3.49 15.87 -1.70
CA GLY A 119 -3.22 14.43 -1.77
C GLY A 119 -1.90 13.96 -1.15
N TYR A 120 -1.22 14.84 -0.41
CA TYR A 120 0.00 14.50 0.35
C TYR A 120 -0.32 13.91 1.72
N ASN A 121 -1.44 14.34 2.32
CA ASN A 121 -1.87 13.90 3.64
C ASN A 121 -3.09 13.00 3.56
N VAL A 122 -3.20 12.06 4.50
CA VAL A 122 -4.20 10.99 4.47
C VAL A 122 -4.95 10.89 5.79
N HIS A 123 -6.28 10.82 5.72
CA HIS A 123 -7.16 10.49 6.83
C HIS A 123 -7.28 8.96 6.98
N TYR A 124 -6.23 8.28 7.42
CA TYR A 124 -6.25 6.81 7.56
C TYR A 124 -7.40 6.30 8.45
N HIS A 125 -7.78 7.07 9.48
CA HIS A 125 -8.90 6.74 10.36
C HIS A 125 -10.27 6.67 9.65
N LYS A 126 -10.42 7.31 8.47
CA LYS A 126 -11.67 7.28 7.70
C LYS A 126 -11.85 6.03 6.85
N LEU A 127 -10.79 5.21 6.65
CA LEU A 127 -10.85 4.05 5.76
C LEU A 127 -12.03 3.11 6.10
N ARG A 128 -12.25 2.81 7.38
CA ARG A 128 -13.35 1.93 7.83
C ARG A 128 -14.75 2.48 7.59
N SER A 129 -14.90 3.79 7.45
CA SER A 129 -16.18 4.42 7.11
C SER A 129 -16.46 4.47 5.61
N VAL A 130 -15.50 4.07 4.76
CA VAL A 130 -15.67 4.04 3.31
C VAL A 130 -16.22 2.67 2.90
N PRO A 131 -17.43 2.56 2.32
CA PRO A 131 -17.98 1.28 1.89
C PRO A 131 -17.06 0.53 0.92
N GLU A 132 -16.46 1.24 -0.04
CA GLU A 132 -15.56 0.64 -1.02
C GLU A 132 -14.26 0.10 -0.42
N TRP A 133 -13.88 0.51 0.80
CA TRP A 133 -12.74 -0.07 1.51
C TRP A 133 -12.98 -1.55 1.80
N TRP A 134 -14.18 -1.91 2.25
CA TRP A 134 -14.53 -3.30 2.55
C TRP A 134 -14.54 -4.18 1.30
N LYS A 135 -14.98 -3.62 0.16
CA LYS A 135 -14.86 -4.26 -1.14
C LYS A 135 -13.40 -4.46 -1.56
N VAL A 136 -12.52 -3.49 -1.31
CA VAL A 136 -11.08 -3.65 -1.55
C VAL A 136 -10.51 -4.76 -0.68
N LEU A 137 -10.90 -4.87 0.59
CA LEU A 137 -10.47 -5.97 1.46
C LEU A 137 -10.96 -7.34 0.96
N ASP A 138 -12.19 -7.45 0.43
CA ASP A 138 -12.70 -8.68 -0.21
C ASP A 138 -11.83 -9.09 -1.40
N LEU A 139 -11.55 -8.14 -2.31
CA LEU A 139 -10.70 -8.38 -3.46
C LEU A 139 -9.26 -8.74 -3.05
N LEU A 140 -8.75 -8.16 -1.97
CA LEU A 140 -7.45 -8.57 -1.42
C LEU A 140 -7.51 -10.00 -0.87
N ALA A 141 -8.61 -10.42 -0.23
CA ALA A 141 -8.78 -11.80 0.20
C ALA A 141 -8.80 -12.76 -1.02
N GLU A 142 -9.44 -12.37 -2.12
CA GLU A 142 -9.44 -13.11 -3.38
C GLU A 142 -8.05 -13.22 -4.03
N LEU A 143 -7.28 -12.12 -4.00
CA LEU A 143 -5.91 -12.07 -4.53
C LEU A 143 -5.02 -13.18 -3.94
N ARG A 144 -5.29 -13.58 -2.69
CA ARG A 144 -4.60 -14.68 -2.01
C ARG A 144 -4.58 -15.94 -2.87
N ASP A 145 -5.67 -16.29 -3.52
CA ASP A 145 -5.83 -17.53 -4.27
C ASP A 145 -5.83 -17.30 -5.80
N MET A 146 -5.40 -16.11 -6.23
CA MET A 146 -5.26 -15.76 -7.65
C MET A 146 -3.87 -16.10 -8.19
N HIS A 147 -3.77 -17.23 -8.89
CA HIS A 147 -2.50 -17.78 -9.36
C HIS A 147 -2.00 -17.22 -10.71
N ASP A 148 -2.85 -16.48 -11.44
CA ASP A 148 -2.61 -16.04 -12.81
C ASP A 148 -2.29 -14.53 -12.95
N ILE A 149 -2.05 -13.79 -11.85
CA ILE A 149 -1.61 -12.38 -11.88
C ILE A 149 -0.39 -12.17 -12.79
N GLY A 150 0.52 -13.15 -12.83
CA GLY A 150 1.71 -13.13 -13.68
C GLY A 150 1.40 -13.09 -15.19
N SER A 151 0.20 -13.48 -15.60
CA SER A 151 -0.22 -13.49 -17.01
C SER A 151 -0.61 -12.11 -17.57
N LEU A 152 -0.76 -11.10 -16.72
CA LEU A 152 -1.11 -9.73 -17.14
C LEU A 152 -0.08 -9.15 -18.11
N GLU A 153 -0.58 -8.39 -19.09
CA GLU A 153 0.26 -7.54 -19.93
C GLU A 153 0.98 -6.47 -19.11
N ASP A 154 2.10 -5.96 -19.63
CA ASP A 154 3.04 -5.13 -18.85
C ASP A 154 2.43 -3.82 -18.34
N GLY A 155 1.63 -3.11 -19.16
CA GLY A 155 0.93 -1.89 -18.74
C GLY A 155 -0.09 -2.16 -17.61
N PRO A 156 -1.11 -3.01 -17.83
CA PRO A 156 -2.07 -3.39 -16.80
C PRO A 156 -1.42 -3.93 -15.52
N LYS A 157 -0.36 -4.73 -15.64
CA LYS A 157 0.40 -5.28 -14.51
C LYS A 157 1.05 -4.15 -13.69
N ARG A 158 1.71 -3.17 -14.33
CA ARG A 158 2.29 -1.99 -13.66
C ARG A 158 1.21 -1.19 -12.92
N ALA A 159 0.10 -0.87 -13.59
CA ALA A 159 -1.02 -0.12 -12.98
C ALA A 159 -1.57 -0.85 -11.74
N PHE A 160 -1.79 -2.17 -11.85
CA PHE A 160 -2.23 -3.00 -10.73
C PHE A 160 -1.26 -2.93 -9.54
N PHE A 161 0.04 -3.14 -9.76
CA PHE A 161 1.02 -3.13 -8.66
C PHE A 161 1.20 -1.74 -8.02
N PHE A 162 1.09 -0.64 -8.79
CA PHE A 162 1.11 0.70 -8.21
C PHE A 162 -0.07 0.93 -7.27
N ASN A 163 -1.27 0.53 -7.68
CA ASN A 163 -2.45 0.62 -6.82
C ASN A 163 -2.34 -0.32 -5.62
N LEU A 164 -1.89 -1.56 -5.83
CA LEU A 164 -1.74 -2.56 -4.77
C LEU A 164 -0.79 -2.06 -3.67
N LEU A 165 0.37 -1.51 -4.04
CA LEU A 165 1.35 -0.97 -3.08
C LEU A 165 0.82 0.25 -2.32
N ASN A 166 0.11 1.16 -2.99
CA ASN A 166 -0.52 2.30 -2.30
C ASN A 166 -1.62 1.82 -1.32
N VAL A 167 -2.43 0.83 -1.71
CA VAL A 167 -3.43 0.18 -0.83
C VAL A 167 -2.77 -0.57 0.32
N MET A 168 -1.63 -1.22 0.08
CA MET A 168 -0.85 -1.92 1.11
C MET A 168 -0.41 -0.96 2.21
N ILE A 169 -0.05 0.28 1.86
CA ILE A 169 0.22 1.34 2.83
C ILE A 169 -1.06 1.73 3.57
N PHE A 170 -2.17 1.97 2.88
CA PHE A 170 -3.45 2.25 3.55
C PHE A 170 -3.82 1.17 4.57
N HIS A 171 -3.81 -0.09 4.13
CA HIS A 171 -4.15 -1.24 4.96
C HIS A 171 -3.20 -1.34 6.15
N SER A 172 -1.89 -1.28 5.92
CA SER A 172 -0.91 -1.34 7.02
C SER A 172 -1.07 -0.22 8.03
N ARG A 173 -1.52 0.98 7.63
CA ARG A 173 -1.76 2.11 8.54
C ARG A 173 -3.05 1.95 9.35
N THR A 174 -3.95 1.04 8.98
CA THR A 174 -5.10 0.65 9.83
C THR A 174 -4.74 -0.39 10.90
N ILE A 175 -3.56 -1.00 10.80
CA ILE A 175 -3.14 -2.16 11.61
C ILE A 175 -1.93 -1.81 12.48
N TYR A 176 -0.89 -1.23 11.86
CA TYR A 176 0.39 -0.92 12.46
C TYR A 176 0.53 0.58 12.71
N LYS A 177 1.22 0.91 13.79
CA LYS A 177 1.69 2.29 14.04
C LYS A 177 2.65 2.72 12.93
N ALA A 178 2.65 4.01 12.60
CA ALA A 178 3.61 4.57 11.65
C ALA A 178 5.03 4.33 12.17
N PRO A 179 5.97 3.95 11.30
CA PRO A 179 7.36 3.80 11.71
C PRO A 179 7.98 5.17 12.01
N ASP A 180 8.67 5.26 13.12
CA ASP A 180 9.39 6.44 13.63
C ASP A 180 10.87 6.43 13.19
N GLY A 181 11.12 7.03 12.04
CA GLY A 181 12.48 7.18 11.51
C GLY A 181 12.95 6.02 10.64
N LEU A 182 14.24 6.04 10.27
CA LEU A 182 14.79 5.20 9.19
C LEU A 182 14.91 3.70 9.56
N ARG A 183 15.31 3.38 10.80
CA ARG A 183 15.58 1.99 11.20
C ARG A 183 14.29 1.17 11.34
N SER A 184 13.26 1.72 11.96
CA SER A 184 11.96 1.06 12.12
C SER A 184 11.21 0.89 10.79
N ARG A 185 11.50 1.74 9.78
CA ARG A 185 10.93 1.62 8.43
C ARG A 185 11.31 0.34 7.71
N GLY A 186 12.55 -0.11 7.80
CA GLY A 186 12.96 -1.39 7.19
C GLY A 186 12.13 -2.56 7.71
N GLN A 187 12.03 -2.67 9.05
CA GLN A 187 11.22 -3.71 9.70
C GLN A 187 9.72 -3.56 9.36
N TYR A 188 9.22 -2.33 9.29
CA TYR A 188 7.84 -2.04 8.91
C TYR A 188 7.54 -2.57 7.50
N PHE A 189 8.35 -2.25 6.50
CA PHE A 189 8.13 -2.70 5.12
C PHE A 189 8.36 -4.20 4.93
N SER A 190 9.26 -4.82 5.70
CA SER A 190 9.41 -6.29 5.71
C SER A 190 8.23 -7.01 6.38
N ARG A 191 7.53 -6.35 7.31
CA ARG A 191 6.40 -6.93 8.05
C ARG A 191 5.07 -6.82 7.31
N ILE A 192 4.91 -5.79 6.49
CA ILE A 192 3.69 -5.63 5.69
C ILE A 192 3.80 -6.58 4.52
N MET A 193 2.87 -7.52 4.43
CA MET A 193 2.86 -8.58 3.43
C MET A 193 1.47 -8.72 2.82
N TYR A 194 1.40 -9.16 1.58
CA TYR A 194 0.21 -9.74 0.98
C TYR A 194 0.51 -11.12 0.44
N THR A 195 -0.46 -12.01 0.54
CA THR A 195 -0.43 -13.31 -0.14
C THR A 195 -1.03 -13.14 -1.53
N ILE A 196 -0.34 -13.61 -2.57
CA ILE A 196 -0.74 -13.56 -3.97
C ILE A 196 -0.55 -14.97 -4.54
N GLY A 197 -1.61 -15.61 -5.02
CA GLY A 197 -1.54 -16.98 -5.56
C GLY A 197 -0.91 -18.00 -4.61
N GLY A 198 -1.19 -17.91 -3.31
CA GLY A 198 -0.69 -18.78 -2.24
C GLY A 198 0.63 -18.33 -1.63
N GLN A 199 1.34 -17.37 -2.24
CA GLN A 199 2.69 -16.97 -1.84
C GLN A 199 2.72 -15.60 -1.19
N SER A 200 3.52 -15.45 -0.13
CA SER A 200 3.55 -14.21 0.65
C SER A 200 4.69 -13.30 0.20
N TYR A 201 4.35 -12.06 -0.18
CA TYR A 201 5.26 -11.04 -0.63
C TYR A 201 5.21 -9.83 0.30
N ASN A 202 6.35 -9.38 0.80
CA ASN A 202 6.43 -8.15 1.57
C ASN A 202 6.47 -6.92 0.65
N TYR A 203 6.34 -5.72 1.23
CA TYR A 203 6.33 -4.47 0.46
C TYR A 203 7.61 -4.29 -0.39
N ILE A 204 8.76 -4.68 0.18
CA ILE A 204 10.07 -4.60 -0.48
C ILE A 204 10.14 -5.58 -1.66
N ASP A 205 9.59 -6.79 -1.53
CA ASP A 205 9.58 -7.78 -2.62
C ASP A 205 8.80 -7.26 -3.83
N LEU A 206 7.65 -6.62 -3.58
CA LEU A 206 6.80 -6.07 -4.63
C LEU A 206 7.40 -4.79 -5.25
N GLU A 207 7.93 -3.87 -4.43
CA GLU A 207 8.55 -2.64 -4.95
C GLU A 207 9.87 -2.94 -5.66
N HIS A 208 10.80 -3.64 -5.01
CA HIS A 208 12.14 -3.86 -5.53
C HIS A 208 12.23 -5.08 -6.44
N GLY A 209 11.64 -6.21 -6.05
CA GLY A 209 11.68 -7.45 -6.82
C GLY A 209 10.79 -7.37 -8.06
N VAL A 210 9.51 -7.03 -7.89
CA VAL A 210 8.53 -7.05 -9.00
C VAL A 210 8.66 -5.83 -9.91
N LEU A 211 8.58 -4.61 -9.38
CA LEU A 211 8.56 -3.39 -10.20
C LEU A 211 9.95 -2.92 -10.65
N ARG A 212 10.96 -3.01 -9.77
CA ARG A 212 12.33 -2.58 -10.12
C ARG A 212 13.21 -3.69 -10.69
N ARG A 213 12.74 -4.95 -10.68
CA ARG A 213 13.51 -6.13 -11.10
C ARG A 213 14.89 -6.22 -10.40
N LYS A 214 14.96 -5.81 -9.14
CA LYS A 214 16.15 -5.79 -8.30
C LYS A 214 15.88 -6.59 -7.03
N PHE A 215 16.26 -7.87 -7.04
CA PHE A 215 16.16 -8.70 -5.85
C PHE A 215 17.07 -8.19 -4.75
N VAL A 216 16.49 -7.86 -3.59
CA VAL A 216 17.21 -7.50 -2.36
C VAL A 216 17.48 -8.76 -1.52
N HIS A 217 16.59 -9.74 -1.61
CA HIS A 217 16.70 -11.07 -1.03
C HIS A 217 16.50 -12.09 -2.15
N SER A 218 17.26 -13.20 -2.11
CA SER A 218 17.46 -14.22 -3.17
C SER A 218 16.31 -14.40 -4.17
N GLU A 219 16.65 -14.65 -5.43
CA GLU A 219 15.68 -14.97 -6.49
C GLU A 219 14.68 -16.03 -6.02
N ASN A 220 13.44 -15.63 -5.73
CA ASN A 220 12.33 -16.56 -5.61
C ASN A 220 11.78 -16.77 -7.04
N PRO A 221 11.84 -17.99 -7.59
CA PRO A 221 11.30 -18.30 -8.92
C PRO A 221 9.84 -17.86 -9.10
N GLU A 222 9.04 -17.85 -8.03
CA GLU A 222 7.64 -17.44 -8.08
C GLU A 222 7.50 -15.92 -8.28
N THR A 223 8.38 -15.11 -7.68
CA THR A 223 8.44 -13.65 -7.91
C THR A 223 8.73 -13.33 -9.37
N SER A 224 9.44 -14.19 -10.09
CA SER A 224 9.78 -13.97 -11.51
C SER A 224 8.53 -13.85 -12.40
N SER A 225 7.46 -14.61 -12.10
CA SER A 225 6.21 -14.59 -12.86
C SER A 225 5.46 -13.26 -12.69
N LEU A 226 5.58 -12.64 -11.51
CA LEU A 226 4.93 -11.38 -11.18
C LEU A 226 5.69 -10.17 -11.74
N MET A 227 6.95 -10.32 -12.15
CA MET A 227 7.76 -9.21 -12.63
C MET A 227 7.13 -8.48 -13.80
N VAL A 228 7.33 -7.16 -13.79
CA VAL A 228 7.08 -6.33 -14.97
C VAL A 228 8.18 -6.58 -16.01
N LYS A 229 7.86 -6.39 -17.29
CA LYS A 229 8.82 -6.42 -18.41
C LYS A 229 9.64 -5.13 -18.43
N THR A 230 8.99 -3.99 -18.20
CA THR A 230 9.62 -2.67 -18.29
C THR A 230 9.81 -2.05 -16.90
N VAL A 231 11.06 -1.74 -16.53
CA VAL A 231 11.34 -0.94 -15.33
C VAL A 231 11.12 0.53 -15.65
N ASP A 232 10.09 1.11 -15.05
CA ASP A 232 9.75 2.52 -15.24
C ASP A 232 10.18 3.35 -14.02
N PRO A 233 11.19 4.23 -14.14
CA PRO A 233 11.67 5.02 -12.99
C PRO A 233 10.63 6.01 -12.46
N ARG A 234 9.57 6.32 -13.22
CA ARG A 234 8.45 7.15 -12.74
C ARG A 234 7.67 6.48 -11.61
N MET A 235 7.85 5.17 -11.38
CA MET A 235 7.29 4.49 -10.20
C MET A 235 7.67 5.16 -8.88
N HIS A 236 8.85 5.77 -8.81
CA HIS A 236 9.33 6.50 -7.61
C HIS A 236 8.51 7.76 -7.33
N PHE A 237 7.75 8.25 -8.32
CA PHE A 237 6.80 9.35 -8.17
C PHE A 237 5.35 8.86 -8.06
N ALA A 238 5.11 7.56 -8.25
CA ALA A 238 3.79 6.94 -8.19
C ALA A 238 3.47 6.30 -6.84
N LEU A 239 4.49 5.79 -6.16
CA LEU A 239 4.37 5.06 -4.90
C LEU A 239 4.50 6.00 -3.69
N ASN A 240 3.55 5.91 -2.76
CA ASN A 240 3.59 6.66 -1.51
C ASN A 240 3.85 5.74 -0.32
N CYS A 241 4.98 5.97 0.33
CA CYS A 241 5.51 5.24 1.48
C CYS A 241 4.98 5.69 2.87
N GLY A 242 3.96 6.54 2.92
CA GLY A 242 3.38 7.08 4.16
C GLY A 242 4.23 8.14 4.88
N ALA A 243 5.20 8.76 4.18
CA ALA A 243 6.03 9.84 4.71
C ALA A 243 5.66 11.21 4.12
N GLN A 244 5.92 12.30 4.86
CA GLN A 244 5.58 13.68 4.48
C GLN A 244 6.19 14.12 3.13
N SER A 245 7.39 13.63 2.80
CA SER A 245 8.03 13.89 1.50
C SER A 245 7.70 12.88 0.40
N CYS A 246 6.84 11.87 0.64
CA CYS A 246 6.44 10.93 -0.41
C CYS A 246 5.58 11.66 -1.49
N PRO A 247 5.50 11.12 -2.71
CA PRO A 247 4.65 11.65 -3.79
C PRO A 247 3.15 11.66 -3.44
N ILE A 248 2.35 12.35 -4.25
CA ILE A 248 0.89 12.34 -4.10
C ILE A 248 0.36 10.93 -4.38
N ILE A 249 -0.61 10.47 -3.59
CA ILE A 249 -1.29 9.21 -3.83
C ILE A 249 -2.30 9.39 -4.96
N ARG A 250 -2.25 8.49 -5.94
CA ARG A 250 -3.13 8.50 -7.11
C ARG A 250 -3.57 7.10 -7.48
N PRO A 251 -4.78 6.95 -8.04
CA PRO A 251 -5.15 5.73 -8.72
C PRO A 251 -4.49 5.70 -10.11
N TYR A 252 -4.11 4.50 -10.55
CA TYR A 252 -3.58 4.24 -11.87
C TYR A 252 -4.50 3.31 -12.66
N THR A 253 -4.75 3.62 -13.92
CA THR A 253 -5.56 2.81 -14.84
C THR A 253 -4.68 2.13 -15.86
N ALA A 254 -5.14 1.02 -16.44
CA ALA A 254 -4.37 0.32 -17.45
C ALA A 254 -4.29 1.16 -18.75
N GLU A 255 -5.38 1.84 -19.08
CA GLU A 255 -5.54 2.64 -20.28
C GLU A 255 -4.84 4.00 -20.19
N GLY A 256 -4.81 4.61 -19.00
CA GLY A 256 -4.26 5.95 -18.76
C GLY A 256 -2.85 5.98 -18.15
N LEU A 257 -2.23 4.82 -17.89
CA LEU A 257 -1.02 4.70 -17.08
C LEU A 257 0.09 5.70 -17.45
N GLU A 258 0.37 5.83 -18.75
CA GLU A 258 1.47 6.66 -19.25
C GLU A 258 1.24 8.15 -18.96
N GLU A 259 0.02 8.64 -19.17
CA GLU A 259 -0.37 10.01 -18.86
C GLU A 259 -0.42 10.25 -17.35
N GLU A 260 -0.96 9.32 -16.58
CA GLU A 260 -1.05 9.43 -15.12
C GLU A 260 0.35 9.48 -14.46
N LEU A 261 1.29 8.67 -14.95
CA LEU A 261 2.69 8.69 -14.52
C LEU A 261 3.39 9.99 -14.92
N GLU A 262 3.11 10.50 -16.12
CA GLU A 262 3.63 11.78 -16.60
C GLU A 262 3.19 12.94 -15.69
N VAL A 263 1.89 12.98 -15.36
CA VAL A 263 1.34 14.00 -14.45
C VAL A 263 1.93 13.83 -13.04
N ALA A 264 2.09 12.60 -12.53
CA ALA A 264 2.67 12.34 -11.20
C ALA A 264 4.12 12.81 -11.11
N THR A 265 4.90 12.51 -12.15
CA THR A 265 6.30 12.90 -12.27
C THR A 265 6.45 14.41 -12.33
N ARG A 266 5.66 15.07 -13.20
CA ARG A 266 5.69 16.52 -13.38
C ARG A 266 5.38 17.26 -12.10
N GLU A 267 4.29 16.93 -11.44
CA GLU A 267 3.89 17.61 -10.21
C GLU A 267 4.91 17.43 -9.08
N TYR A 268 5.42 16.20 -8.91
CA TYR A 268 6.41 15.94 -7.88
C TYR A 268 7.71 16.73 -8.14
N LEU A 269 8.22 16.71 -9.37
CA LEU A 269 9.45 17.40 -9.72
C LEU A 269 9.30 18.92 -9.66
N GLN A 270 8.17 19.48 -10.10
CA GLN A 270 7.90 20.91 -10.00
C GLN A 270 7.79 21.38 -8.54
N LYS A 271 7.17 20.58 -7.66
CA LYS A 271 7.07 20.93 -6.23
C LYS A 271 8.40 20.79 -5.49
N PHE A 272 9.15 19.73 -5.78
CA PHE A 272 10.32 19.37 -4.99
C PHE A 272 11.66 19.78 -5.60
N THR A 273 11.69 20.35 -6.80
CA THR A 273 12.90 20.87 -7.42
C THR A 273 12.94 22.39 -7.39
N THR A 274 14.07 22.98 -7.02
CA THR A 274 14.28 24.43 -7.09
C THR A 274 15.53 24.75 -7.87
N VAL A 275 15.43 25.66 -8.83
CA VAL A 275 16.56 26.24 -9.56
C VAL A 275 16.87 27.61 -8.96
N ARG A 276 18.15 27.91 -8.75
CA ARG A 276 18.68 29.19 -8.24
C ARG A 276 19.72 29.70 -9.21
N ALA A 277 19.28 30.52 -10.18
CA ALA A 277 20.13 31.08 -11.22
C ALA A 277 21.31 31.87 -10.62
N GLU A 278 21.04 32.66 -9.57
CA GLU A 278 22.03 33.53 -8.92
C GLU A 278 23.17 32.74 -8.25
N LYS A 279 22.95 31.46 -7.95
CA LYS A 279 23.94 30.55 -7.34
C LYS A 279 24.40 29.45 -8.30
N CYS A 280 23.87 29.41 -9.51
CA CYS A 280 23.97 28.27 -10.43
C CYS A 280 23.78 26.94 -9.71
N GLU A 281 22.65 26.79 -9.03
CA GLU A 281 22.35 25.63 -8.19
C GLU A 281 20.98 25.05 -8.52
N ILE A 282 20.92 23.73 -8.68
CA ILE A 282 19.66 22.97 -8.73
C ILE A 282 19.55 22.10 -7.49
N LYS A 283 18.43 22.20 -6.78
CA LYS A 283 18.15 21.41 -5.59
C LYS A 283 17.04 20.42 -5.89
N LEU A 284 17.40 19.14 -5.97
CA LEU A 284 16.54 18.03 -6.37
C LEU A 284 15.86 17.33 -5.17
N PRO A 285 14.72 16.65 -5.37
CA PRO A 285 14.18 15.72 -4.37
C PRO A 285 15.16 14.59 -4.05
N ARG A 286 15.05 14.04 -2.82
CA ARG A 286 15.95 12.97 -2.34
C ARG A 286 15.78 11.65 -3.11
N LEU A 287 14.60 11.40 -3.68
CA LEU A 287 14.32 10.20 -4.48
C LEU A 287 15.27 10.08 -5.68
N LEU A 288 15.55 11.19 -6.38
CA LEU A 288 16.54 11.24 -7.48
C LEU A 288 17.97 10.88 -7.02
N LYS A 289 18.28 11.04 -5.73
CA LYS A 289 19.57 10.60 -5.16
C LYS A 289 19.59 9.10 -4.92
N TRP A 290 18.56 8.57 -4.26
CA TRP A 290 18.52 7.16 -3.82
C TRP A 290 18.36 6.21 -4.99
N PHE A 291 17.55 6.59 -5.96
CA PHE A 291 17.24 5.77 -7.14
C PHE A 291 17.92 6.30 -8.40
N LYS A 292 19.04 7.01 -8.23
CA LYS A 292 19.86 7.56 -9.32
C LYS A 292 20.06 6.56 -10.47
N PRO A 293 20.46 5.28 -10.24
CA PRO A 293 20.65 4.34 -11.33
C PRO A 293 19.40 4.09 -12.19
N ASP A 294 18.21 4.11 -11.58
CA ASP A 294 16.95 3.86 -12.28
C ASP A 294 16.59 5.05 -13.20
N PHE A 295 16.85 6.28 -12.76
CA PHE A 295 16.61 7.48 -13.56
C PHE A 295 17.64 7.69 -14.65
N GLU A 296 18.90 7.32 -14.41
CA GLU A 296 19.96 7.50 -15.40
C GLU A 296 19.91 6.44 -16.51
N SER A 297 19.35 5.26 -16.25
CA SER A 297 19.24 4.19 -17.26
C SER A 297 18.27 4.52 -18.40
N VAL A 298 17.32 5.43 -18.19
CA VAL A 298 16.35 5.84 -19.24
C VAL A 298 16.81 7.07 -20.04
N VAL A 299 17.95 7.66 -19.69
CA VAL A 299 18.54 8.76 -20.43
C VAL A 299 19.68 8.20 -21.26
N GLU A 300 19.47 8.04 -22.57
CA GLU A 300 20.41 7.36 -23.46
C GLU A 300 21.78 8.03 -23.50
N LYS A 301 21.81 9.35 -23.76
CA LYS A 301 23.04 10.12 -23.95
C LYS A 301 23.33 11.02 -22.75
N ASP A 302 24.61 11.23 -22.48
CA ASP A 302 25.00 12.26 -21.52
C ASP A 302 24.59 13.63 -22.04
N PRO A 303 24.00 14.50 -21.20
CA PRO A 303 23.53 15.79 -21.65
C PRO A 303 24.70 16.77 -21.82
N ASP A 304 24.69 17.52 -22.92
CA ASP A 304 25.75 18.50 -23.27
C ASP A 304 25.85 19.68 -22.28
N ASN A 305 24.89 19.81 -21.36
CA ASN A 305 24.85 20.86 -20.34
C ASN A 305 25.68 20.54 -19.07
N GLY A 306 26.36 19.39 -19.02
CA GLY A 306 27.21 19.00 -17.90
C GLY A 306 26.45 18.65 -16.61
N LEU A 307 25.11 18.56 -16.66
CA LEU A 307 24.31 18.03 -15.56
C LEU A 307 24.39 16.49 -15.55
N PRO A 308 24.35 15.84 -14.39
CA PRO A 308 24.06 14.41 -14.33
C PRO A 308 22.72 14.07 -14.99
N LYS A 309 22.62 12.90 -15.62
CA LYS A 309 21.43 12.43 -16.36
C LYS A 309 20.10 12.58 -15.57
N HIS A 310 20.07 12.18 -14.30
CA HIS A 310 18.88 12.32 -13.46
C HIS A 310 18.51 13.78 -13.13
N ALA A 311 19.49 14.69 -13.08
CA ALA A 311 19.27 16.12 -12.88
C ALA A 311 18.76 16.78 -14.16
N HIS A 312 19.29 16.36 -15.31
CA HIS A 312 18.79 16.77 -16.62
C HIS A 312 17.35 16.31 -16.85
N LEU A 313 17.03 15.05 -16.52
CA LEU A 313 15.67 14.54 -16.50
C LEU A 313 14.78 15.41 -15.63
N ALA A 314 15.19 15.71 -14.39
CA ALA A 314 14.37 16.56 -13.52
C ALA A 314 14.10 17.95 -14.11
N LEU A 315 15.10 18.54 -14.77
CA LEU A 315 14.99 19.86 -15.40
C LEU A 315 13.96 19.89 -16.53
N SER A 316 13.82 18.82 -17.31
CA SER A 316 12.86 18.78 -18.44
C SER A 316 11.39 18.83 -17.99
N TYR A 317 11.09 18.46 -16.74
CA TYR A 317 9.74 18.55 -16.17
C TYR A 317 9.41 19.91 -15.55
N LEU A 318 10.41 20.78 -15.37
CA LEU A 318 10.22 22.10 -14.76
C LEU A 318 9.57 23.10 -15.73
N SER A 319 9.08 24.21 -15.20
CA SER A 319 8.54 25.30 -16.03
C SER A 319 9.60 25.86 -16.98
N LYS A 320 9.16 26.44 -18.11
CA LYS A 320 10.07 27.09 -19.07
C LYS A 320 10.96 28.14 -18.39
N GLY A 321 10.44 28.91 -17.43
CA GLY A 321 11.22 29.88 -16.66
C GLY A 321 12.39 29.21 -15.90
N GLN A 322 12.11 28.13 -15.17
CA GLN A 322 13.15 27.39 -14.44
C GLN A 322 14.18 26.73 -15.37
N GLN A 323 13.75 26.30 -16.56
CA GLN A 323 14.65 25.78 -17.58
C GLN A 323 15.58 26.87 -18.12
N LEU A 324 15.05 28.08 -18.37
CA LEU A 324 15.83 29.24 -18.78
C LEU A 324 16.82 29.68 -17.70
N ASP A 325 16.41 29.70 -16.44
CA ASP A 325 17.28 30.01 -15.30
C ASP A 325 18.49 29.07 -15.22
N ALA A 326 18.28 27.77 -15.45
CA ALA A 326 19.38 26.81 -15.55
C ALA A 326 20.22 27.04 -16.81
N GLY A 327 19.56 27.33 -17.94
CA GLY A 327 20.18 27.66 -19.22
C GLY A 327 21.14 28.84 -19.15
N GLN A 328 20.80 29.90 -18.41
CA GLN A 328 21.66 31.07 -18.21
C GLN A 328 23.01 30.70 -17.58
N CYS A 329 22.99 29.83 -16.57
CA CYS A 329 24.23 29.35 -15.95
C CYS A 329 25.09 28.56 -16.94
N ILE A 330 24.46 27.72 -17.76
CA ILE A 330 25.15 26.93 -18.79
C ILE A 330 25.75 27.85 -19.86
N SER A 331 25.00 28.85 -20.35
CA SER A 331 25.50 29.79 -21.36
C SER A 331 26.63 30.67 -20.86
N MET A 332 26.68 30.95 -19.54
CA MET A 332 27.80 31.65 -18.90
C MET A 332 29.03 30.75 -18.66
N GLY A 333 29.02 29.50 -19.13
CA GLY A 333 30.08 28.52 -18.88
C GLY A 333 30.20 28.09 -17.42
N LYS A 334 29.19 28.37 -16.58
CA LYS A 334 29.22 28.04 -15.15
C LYS A 334 28.70 26.63 -14.93
N ARG A 335 29.43 25.86 -14.13
CA ARG A 335 28.99 24.54 -13.68
C ARG A 335 27.81 24.66 -12.71
N ILE A 336 26.68 24.04 -13.03
CA ILE A 336 25.54 23.98 -12.11
C ILE A 336 25.84 23.01 -10.96
N ARG A 337 25.70 23.48 -9.73
CA ARG A 337 25.84 22.67 -8.52
C ARG A 337 24.54 21.91 -8.24
N VAL A 338 24.60 20.59 -8.24
CA VAL A 338 23.47 19.72 -7.85
C VAL A 338 23.47 19.50 -6.34
N LYS A 339 22.37 19.87 -5.68
CA LYS A 339 22.10 19.55 -4.26
C LYS A 339 20.81 18.75 -4.13
N TYR A 340 20.62 18.16 -2.95
CA TYR A 340 19.41 17.39 -2.65
C TYR A 340 18.69 17.96 -1.44
N ARG A 341 17.35 17.97 -1.47
CA ARG A 341 16.52 18.29 -0.32
C ARG A 341 16.68 17.24 0.78
N LYS A 342 16.45 17.68 2.03
CA LYS A 342 16.19 16.75 3.13
C LYS A 342 14.86 16.04 2.85
N TYR A 343 14.79 14.77 3.19
CA TYR A 343 13.56 13.99 3.09
C TYR A 343 12.89 13.95 4.44
N ASP A 344 11.64 14.41 4.49
CA ASP A 344 10.84 14.38 5.70
C ASP A 344 10.18 13.01 5.86
N TRP A 345 10.70 12.26 6.83
CA TRP A 345 10.23 10.93 7.20
C TRP A 345 9.06 10.96 8.20
N GLY A 346 8.52 12.13 8.54
CA GLY A 346 7.33 12.26 9.36
C GLY A 346 6.15 11.51 8.75
N ASP A 347 5.24 11.04 9.60
CA ASP A 347 3.98 10.39 9.20
C ASP A 347 3.12 11.37 8.40
N ASN A 348 2.61 10.96 7.23
CA ASN A 348 1.77 11.80 6.38
C ASN A 348 0.29 11.84 6.79
N SER A 349 -0.07 11.25 7.93
CA SER A 349 -1.41 11.40 8.51
C SER A 349 -1.77 12.88 8.71
N VAL A 350 -3.06 13.22 8.60
CA VAL A 350 -3.52 14.60 8.80
C VAL A 350 -3.20 15.07 10.24
N PRO A 351 -2.61 16.26 10.44
CA PRO A 351 -2.07 16.72 11.74
C PRO A 351 -3.05 16.66 12.93
N ASP A 352 -4.34 16.91 12.69
CA ASP A 352 -5.38 16.98 13.73
C ASP A 352 -6.25 15.72 13.81
N SER A 353 -5.90 14.67 13.06
CA SER A 353 -6.59 13.39 13.25
C SER A 353 -6.22 12.83 14.62
N ARG A 354 -7.23 12.39 15.40
CA ARG A 354 -6.96 11.60 16.60
C ARG A 354 -5.97 10.52 16.20
N LYS A 355 -4.87 10.38 16.95
CA LYS A 355 -3.95 9.24 16.85
C LYS A 355 -4.62 7.94 17.36
N GLU A 356 -5.93 7.78 17.14
CA GLU A 356 -6.66 6.53 17.27
C GLU A 356 -6.34 5.65 16.06
N VAL A 357 -5.06 5.30 15.94
CA VAL A 357 -4.67 4.01 15.38
C VAL A 357 -4.01 3.26 16.53
N SER A 358 -4.72 3.21 17.65
CA SER A 358 -4.29 2.50 18.85
C SER A 358 -4.51 1.00 18.63
N LEU A 359 -3.43 0.38 18.14
CA LEU A 359 -2.94 -0.91 18.59
C LEU A 359 -3.88 -2.11 18.37
N MET A 360 -3.76 -2.77 17.22
CA MET A 360 -4.20 -4.17 17.13
C MET A 360 -3.24 -5.04 17.96
N TYR A 361 -3.59 -5.34 19.21
CA TYR A 361 -2.86 -6.26 20.10
C TYR A 361 -3.10 -7.76 19.78
N ALA A 362 -3.84 -8.11 18.73
CA ALA A 362 -4.19 -9.50 18.44
C ALA A 362 -3.40 -10.15 17.29
N TYR A 363 -2.58 -9.39 16.55
CA TYR A 363 -1.90 -9.89 15.34
C TYR A 363 -0.39 -10.06 15.51
N ASP A 364 0.09 -9.87 16.73
CA ASP A 364 1.46 -10.16 17.17
C ASP A 364 1.41 -10.83 18.54
N LEU A 365 1.26 -12.15 18.57
CA LEU A 365 1.23 -12.91 19.83
C LEU A 365 2.59 -12.93 20.55
N SER A 366 3.66 -12.38 19.95
CA SER A 366 4.98 -12.32 20.61
C SER A 366 4.97 -11.51 21.92
N PHE A 367 4.02 -10.57 22.07
CA PHE A 367 3.88 -9.77 23.30
C PHE A 367 3.13 -10.49 24.44
N TYR A 368 2.26 -11.46 24.12
CA TYR A 368 1.57 -12.28 25.13
C TYR A 368 2.46 -13.41 25.69
N LEU A 369 3.46 -13.84 24.92
CA LEU A 369 4.46 -14.82 25.36
C LEU A 369 5.51 -14.23 26.31
N SER A 370 5.53 -12.91 26.50
CA SER A 370 6.47 -12.19 27.38
C SER A 370 5.83 -11.66 28.68
N ARG A 371 4.67 -12.19 29.08
CA ARG A 371 4.07 -11.91 30.40
C ARG A 371 3.94 -13.17 31.22
#